data_AF-A0A3L6T4U2-F1
#
_entry.id   AF-A0A3L6T4U2-F1
#
_cell.length_a   1.000
_cell.length_b   1.000
_cell.length_c   1.000
_cell.angle_alpha   90.00
_cell.angle_beta   90.00
_cell.angle_gamma   90.00
#
_symmetry.space_group_name_H-M   'P 1'
#
loop_
_entity.id
_entity.type
_entity.pdbx_description
1 polymer ?
#
loop_
_entity_poly.entity_id
_entity_poly.type
_entity_poly.pdbx_seq_one_letter_code
_entity_poly.pdbx_strand_id
1 'polypeptide(L)'
;LLALLTMLCYSRYGNGGFLSPNDEKVVVEKLLSYHPRAEEKIGCGIDGIMVDRHHEFRFSRCLFVVRTNGDWEDFSYRKCLQAYIKEKYPSYADRFLQKHLVNRSELFRVRK
;
A
#
# COMPACT_ATOMS: atom_id res chain seq x y z
N LEU A 1 -4.51 -0.33 -11.64
CA LEU A 1 -3.97 -0.41 -10.26
C LEU A 1 -2.52 0.07 -10.17
N LEU A 2 -1.56 -0.54 -10.87
CA LEU A 2 -0.14 -0.11 -10.83
C LEU A 2 0.07 1.36 -11.24
N ALA A 3 -0.59 1.82 -12.31
CA ALA A 3 -0.54 3.22 -12.74
C ALA A 3 -1.17 4.17 -11.71
N LEU A 4 -2.30 3.78 -11.10
CA LEU A 4 -2.95 4.54 -10.03
C LEU A 4 -2.01 4.72 -8.84
N LEU A 5 -1.41 3.64 -8.33
CA LEU A 5 -0.46 3.67 -7.22
C LEU A 5 0.77 4.54 -7.51
N THR A 6 1.27 4.47 -8.74
CA THR A 6 2.41 5.31 -9.16
C THR A 6 2.01 6.78 -9.17
N MET A 7 0.81 7.12 -9.65
CA MET A 7 0.29 8.49 -9.63
C MET A 7 0.03 9.00 -8.21
N LEU A 8 -0.59 8.18 -7.35
CA LEU A 8 -0.90 8.52 -5.96
C LEU A 8 0.38 8.80 -5.17
N CYS A 9 1.39 7.95 -5.28
CA CYS A 9 2.65 8.08 -4.55
C CYS A 9 3.71 8.94 -5.26
N TYR A 10 3.46 9.46 -6.47
CA TYR A 10 4.48 10.22 -7.22
C TYR A 10 4.09 11.64 -7.67
N SER A 11 2.83 11.97 -7.94
CA SER A 11 2.52 13.33 -8.46
C SER A 11 1.21 13.94 -8.01
N ARG A 12 0.19 13.15 -7.65
CA ARG A 12 -1.16 13.69 -7.44
C ARG A 12 -1.39 14.26 -6.04
N TYR A 13 -0.71 13.73 -5.02
CA TYR A 13 -0.88 14.14 -3.62
C TYR A 13 0.47 14.57 -3.02
N GLY A 14 0.43 15.66 -2.25
CA GLY A 14 1.55 16.14 -1.46
C GLY A 14 1.82 15.25 -0.25
N ASN A 15 2.98 15.45 0.40
CA ASN A 15 3.28 14.80 1.67
C ASN A 15 2.30 15.27 2.76
N GLY A 16 1.82 14.36 3.58
CA GLY A 16 0.75 14.62 4.57
C GLY A 16 -0.63 14.81 3.93
N GLY A 17 -0.76 14.62 2.61
CA GLY A 17 -2.00 14.80 1.89
C GLY A 17 -2.89 13.56 1.99
N PHE A 18 -4.18 13.78 2.26
CA PHE A 18 -5.19 12.74 2.20
C PHE A 18 -5.65 12.47 0.78
N LEU A 19 -5.98 11.22 0.48
CA LEU A 19 -6.60 10.84 -0.78
C LEU A 19 -8.01 11.45 -0.86
N SER A 20 -8.45 11.77 -2.09
CA SER A 20 -9.86 12.08 -2.31
C SER A 20 -10.73 10.84 -1.99
N PRO A 21 -12.00 11.01 -1.60
CA PRO A 21 -12.87 9.88 -1.23
C PRO A 21 -12.97 8.79 -2.30
N ASN A 22 -12.91 9.16 -3.59
CA ASN A 22 -12.94 8.19 -4.68
C ASN A 22 -11.63 7.38 -4.79
N ASP A 23 -10.47 8.04 -4.68
CA ASP A 23 -9.18 7.36 -4.71
C ASP A 23 -8.99 6.49 -3.46
N GLU A 24 -9.42 7.00 -2.30
CA GLU A 24 -9.43 6.26 -1.05
C GLU A 24 -10.25 4.97 -1.16
N LYS A 25 -11.50 5.05 -1.62
CA LYS A 25 -12.36 3.88 -1.79
C LYS A 25 -11.68 2.82 -2.65
N VAL A 26 -11.06 3.22 -3.76
CA VAL A 26 -10.32 2.30 -4.64
C VAL A 26 -9.13 1.68 -3.93
N VAL A 27 -8.38 2.45 -3.15
CA VAL A 27 -7.23 1.94 -2.39
C VAL A 27 -7.66 1.00 -1.26
N VAL A 28 -8.76 1.28 -0.57
CA VAL A 28 -9.27 0.40 0.48
C VAL A 28 -9.79 -0.91 -0.12
N GLU A 29 -10.70 -0.83 -1.09
CA GLU A 29 -11.40 -1.99 -1.64
C GLU A 29 -10.52 -2.87 -2.53
N LYS A 30 -9.63 -2.28 -3.33
CA LYS A 30 -8.86 -3.03 -4.35
C LYS A 30 -7.41 -3.30 -3.95
N LEU A 31 -6.96 -2.76 -2.83
CA LEU A 31 -5.57 -2.86 -2.39
C LEU A 31 -5.49 -3.29 -0.92
N LEU A 32 -5.94 -2.45 0.00
CA LEU A 32 -5.78 -2.71 1.43
C LEU A 32 -6.48 -4.02 1.85
N SER A 33 -7.65 -4.31 1.29
CA SER A 33 -8.41 -5.55 1.49
C SER A 33 -7.60 -6.83 1.19
N TYR A 34 -6.65 -6.78 0.26
CA TYR A 34 -5.78 -7.91 -0.09
C TYR A 34 -4.51 -7.96 0.75
N HIS A 35 -4.27 -7.01 1.67
CA HIS A 35 -3.07 -7.08 2.51
C HIS A 35 -3.14 -8.33 3.41
N PRO A 36 -2.06 -9.12 3.56
CA PRO A 36 -2.07 -10.31 4.43
C PRO A 36 -2.40 -10.04 5.91
N ARG A 37 -2.35 -8.77 6.32
CA ARG A 37 -2.73 -8.28 7.65
C ARG A 37 -3.83 -7.20 7.53
N ALA A 38 -4.77 -7.34 6.59
CA ALA A 38 -5.76 -6.31 6.29
C ALA A 38 -6.59 -5.94 7.53
N GLU A 39 -7.08 -6.94 8.27
CA GLU A 39 -7.86 -6.74 9.50
C GLU A 39 -7.10 -5.90 10.54
N GLU A 40 -5.83 -6.21 10.76
CA GLU A 40 -4.98 -5.44 11.67
C GLU A 40 -4.76 -4.01 11.18
N LYS A 41 -4.51 -3.81 9.87
CA LYS A 41 -4.33 -2.48 9.31
C LYS A 41 -5.58 -1.62 9.45
N ILE A 42 -6.76 -2.20 9.21
CA ILE A 42 -8.05 -1.53 9.41
C ILE A 42 -8.29 -1.23 10.89
N GLY A 43 -8.01 -2.20 11.78
CA GLY A 43 -8.12 -2.03 13.23
C GLY A 43 -9.51 -1.55 13.66
N CYS A 44 -9.56 -0.40 14.33
CA CYS A 44 -10.80 0.25 14.80
C CYS A 44 -11.61 0.98 13.71
N GLY A 45 -11.18 0.89 12.44
CA GLY A 45 -11.82 1.56 11.31
C GLY A 45 -10.90 2.61 10.68
N ILE A 46 -11.18 2.93 9.42
CA ILE A 46 -10.41 3.88 8.62
C ILE A 46 -11.10 5.25 8.67
N ASP A 47 -10.34 6.27 9.05
CA ASP A 47 -10.73 7.68 8.95
C ASP A 47 -10.23 8.31 7.64
N GLY A 48 -9.09 7.82 7.12
CA GLY A 48 -8.67 8.12 5.76
C GLY A 48 -7.38 7.44 5.32
N ILE A 49 -6.99 7.68 4.06
CA ILE A 49 -5.69 7.27 3.53
C ILE A 49 -4.82 8.48 3.26
N MET A 50 -3.64 8.51 3.87
CA MET A 50 -2.65 9.57 3.73
C MET A 50 -1.46 9.13 2.88
N VAL A 51 -0.94 10.05 2.06
CA VAL A 51 0.32 9.91 1.35
C VAL A 51 1.38 10.71 2.09
N ASP A 52 2.43 10.04 2.57
CA ASP A 52 3.56 10.73 3.19
C ASP A 52 4.87 9.98 2.95
N ARG A 53 6.00 10.59 3.31
CA ARG A 53 7.31 9.95 3.31
C ARG A 53 7.44 8.99 4.47
N HIS A 54 8.08 7.85 4.23
CA HIS A 54 8.45 6.98 5.33
C HIS A 54 9.46 7.71 6.24
N HIS A 55 9.14 7.80 7.53
CA HIS A 55 9.96 8.38 8.59
C HIS A 55 11.43 7.91 8.55
N GLU A 56 11.67 6.59 8.41
CA GLU A 56 13.03 6.02 8.26
C GLU A 56 13.60 6.12 6.83
N PHE A 57 12.77 5.94 5.79
CA PHE A 57 13.18 5.94 4.38
C PHE A 57 12.63 7.16 3.66
N ARG A 58 13.20 8.33 3.97
CA ARG A 58 12.71 9.66 3.53
C ARG A 58 12.66 9.86 2.01
N PHE A 59 13.30 8.98 1.24
CA PHE A 59 13.28 9.00 -0.22
C PHE A 59 12.07 8.30 -0.85
N SER A 60 11.31 7.51 -0.07
CA SER A 60 10.10 6.82 -0.55
C SER A 60 8.84 7.40 0.07
N ARG A 61 7.87 7.76 -0.78
CA ARG A 61 6.49 8.01 -0.36
C ARG A 61 5.72 6.69 -0.24
N CYS A 62 4.92 6.60 0.81
CA CYS A 62 4.12 5.44 1.18
C CYS A 62 2.66 5.86 1.41
N LEU A 63 1.78 4.86 1.45
CA LEU A 63 0.41 5.01 1.87
C LEU A 63 0.30 4.65 3.35
N PHE A 64 -0.45 5.46 4.09
CA PHE A 64 -0.73 5.28 5.50
C PHE A 64 -2.24 5.18 5.69
N VAL A 65 -2.67 4.20 6.48
CA VAL A 65 -4.03 4.17 6.99
C VAL A 65 -4.06 5.06 8.22
N VAL A 66 -4.92 6.08 8.21
CA VAL A 66 -5.27 6.86 9.39
C VAL A 66 -6.54 6.25 9.97
N ARG A 67 -6.48 5.85 11.24
CA ARG A 67 -7.57 5.17 11.93
C ARG A 67 -8.45 6.16 12.68
N THR A 68 -9.68 5.74 13.00
CA THR A 68 -10.67 6.55 13.73
C THR A 68 -10.23 6.93 15.14
N ASN A 69 -9.25 6.24 15.72
CA ASN A 69 -8.66 6.59 17.02
C ASN A 69 -7.51 7.61 16.91
N GLY A 70 -7.16 8.08 15.71
CA GLY A 70 -6.08 9.03 15.45
C GLY A 70 -4.70 8.41 15.22
N ASP A 71 -4.55 7.10 15.42
CA ASP A 71 -3.31 6.40 15.06
C ASP A 71 -3.20 6.22 13.56
N TRP A 72 -1.98 6.09 13.05
CA TRP A 72 -1.75 5.84 11.64
C TRP A 72 -0.59 4.86 11.44
N GLU A 73 -0.70 4.05 10.39
CA GLU A 73 0.27 2.98 10.11
C GLU A 73 0.48 2.84 8.60
N ASP A 74 1.72 2.59 8.18
CA ASP A 74 2.03 2.38 6.77
C ASP A 74 1.48 1.02 6.30
N PHE A 75 1.17 0.91 5.01
CA PHE A 75 0.96 -0.38 4.39
C PHE A 75 1.63 -0.48 3.03
N SER A 76 2.14 -1.67 2.75
CA SER A 76 2.84 -1.92 1.50
C SER A 76 1.85 -2.33 0.41
N TYR A 77 1.58 -1.42 -0.52
CA TYR A 77 0.78 -1.72 -1.71
C TYR A 77 1.36 -2.92 -2.51
N ARG A 78 2.67 -3.19 -2.41
CA ARG A 78 3.28 -4.34 -3.06
C ARG A 78 2.81 -5.66 -2.45
N LYS A 79 2.69 -5.74 -1.11
CA LYS A 79 2.16 -6.92 -0.43
C LYS A 79 0.69 -7.15 -0.82
N CYS A 80 -0.09 -6.07 -0.89
CA CYS A 80 -1.46 -6.10 -1.39
C CYS A 80 -1.54 -6.66 -2.83
N LEU A 81 -0.74 -6.13 -3.75
CA LEU A 81 -0.71 -6.61 -5.14
C LEU A 81 -0.22 -8.06 -5.25
N GLN A 82 0.78 -8.44 -4.47
CA GLN A 82 1.28 -9.82 -4.43
C GLN A 82 0.18 -10.80 -4.03
N ALA A 83 -0.55 -10.49 -2.96
CA ALA A 83 -1.68 -11.30 -2.50
C ALA A 83 -2.81 -11.34 -3.54
N TYR A 84 -3.20 -10.19 -4.09
CA TYR A 84 -4.21 -10.09 -5.14
C TYR A 84 -3.87 -10.96 -6.36
N ILE A 85 -2.64 -10.88 -6.86
CA ILE A 85 -2.19 -11.65 -8.03
C ILE A 85 -2.18 -13.16 -7.72
N LYS A 86 -1.72 -13.54 -6.51
CA LYS A 86 -1.74 -14.95 -6.08
C LYS A 86 -3.15 -15.51 -5.98
N GLU A 87 -4.10 -14.72 -5.48
CA GLU A 87 -5.50 -15.13 -5.37
C GLU A 87 -6.18 -15.24 -6.75
N LYS A 88 -6.02 -14.23 -7.62
CA LYS A 88 -6.73 -14.18 -8.91
C LYS A 88 -6.06 -14.95 -10.03
N TYR A 89 -4.74 -15.12 -10.00
CA TYR A 89 -3.95 -15.72 -11.09
C TYR A 89 -2.92 -16.74 -10.56
N PRO A 90 -3.33 -17.76 -9.79
CA PRO A 90 -2.40 -18.63 -9.07
C PRO A 90 -1.36 -19.31 -9.97
N SER A 91 -1.74 -19.77 -11.15
CA SER A 91 -0.84 -20.44 -12.11
C SER A 91 0.19 -19.52 -12.76
N TYR A 92 -0.03 -18.20 -12.75
CA TYR A 92 0.88 -17.20 -13.34
C TYR A 92 1.59 -16.35 -12.29
N ALA A 93 1.11 -16.39 -11.05
CA ALA A 93 1.51 -15.48 -9.99
C ALA A 93 3.02 -15.48 -9.77
N ASP A 94 3.64 -16.64 -9.53
CA ASP A 94 5.06 -16.69 -9.16
C ASP A 94 5.96 -16.12 -10.27
N ARG A 95 5.72 -16.48 -11.54
CA ARG A 95 6.46 -15.95 -12.69
C ARG A 95 6.29 -14.42 -12.82
N PHE A 96 5.08 -13.92 -12.65
CA PHE A 96 4.81 -12.47 -12.72
C PHE A 96 5.45 -11.71 -11.56
N LEU A 97 5.28 -12.22 -10.33
CA LEU A 97 5.81 -11.59 -9.13
C LEU A 97 7.34 -11.56 -9.15
N GLN A 98 8.00 -12.65 -9.56
CA GLN A 98 9.45 -12.70 -9.70
C GLN A 98 9.96 -11.65 -10.68
N LYS A 99 9.28 -11.49 -11.83
CA LYS A 99 9.68 -10.54 -12.87
C LYS A 99 9.42 -9.07 -12.50
N HIS A 100 8.36 -8.78 -11.75
CA HIS A 100 7.86 -7.41 -11.59
C HIS A 100 7.89 -6.84 -10.15
N LEU A 101 7.92 -7.69 -9.11
CA LEU A 101 7.70 -7.24 -7.72
C LEU A 101 8.74 -7.74 -6.69
N VAL A 102 9.52 -8.78 -6.96
CA VAL A 102 10.49 -9.38 -5.99
C VAL A 102 11.76 -8.52 -5.78
N ASN A 103 12.17 -7.72 -6.76
CA ASN A 103 13.48 -7.04 -6.73
C ASN A 103 13.67 -5.88 -5.72
N ARG A 104 12.71 -5.56 -4.84
CA ARG A 104 12.84 -4.41 -3.93
C ARG A 104 12.25 -4.59 -2.51
N SER A 105 11.79 -5.77 -2.12
CA SER A 105 11.20 -6.00 -0.78
C SER A 105 12.21 -6.42 0.30
N GLU A 106 13.31 -7.06 -0.09
CA GLU A 106 14.37 -7.53 0.84
C GLU A 106 15.16 -6.35 1.45
N LEU A 107 15.31 -5.23 0.72
CA LEU A 107 16.10 -4.09 1.19
C LEU A 107 15.51 -3.39 2.44
N PHE A 108 14.20 -3.53 2.68
CA PHE A 108 13.49 -2.87 3.79
C PHE A 108 13.40 -3.74 5.06
N ARG A 109 13.71 -5.05 4.99
CA ARG A 109 13.70 -5.95 6.16
C ARG A 109 15.08 -6.15 6.79
N VAL A 110 16.16 -5.90 6.06
CA VAL A 110 17.54 -6.20 6.48
C VAL A 110 18.22 -5.00 7.19
N ARG A 111 17.57 -3.84 7.28
CA ARG A 111 18.12 -2.64 7.93
C ARG A 111 17.30 -2.15 9.14
N LYS A 112 16.74 -3.10 9.90
CA LYS A 112 16.30 -2.81 11.27
C LYS A 112 17.47 -2.97 12.23
#